data_AF-A0A960K384-F1
#
_entry.id   AF-A0A960K384-F1
#
_cell.length_a   1.000
_cell.length_b   1.000
_cell.length_c   1.000
_cell.angle_alpha   90.00
_cell.angle_beta   90.00
_cell.angle_gamma   90.00
#
_symmetry.space_group_name_H-M   'P 1'
#
loop_
_entity.id
_entity.type
_entity.pdbx_description
1 polymer ?
#
loop_
_entity_poly.entity_id
_entity_poly.type
_entity_poly.pdbx_seq_one_letter_code
_entity_poly.pdbx_strand_id
1 'polypeptide(L)'
;MSAETMNAESLDHRLAQANFWVAIGAFALGSLTALMQALSRADLEVPLRSPKVYYLSVTAHGVLMGLVFTTFFIMALGYLFARESLGRLAQEKLAWAGFWIACAGTALTTLAILSGTSTVLYTFYPPMKAHPTFYIGATLLIVGSWVWCLVMLLSARAWRKSNPGVKLPLAVHGILATVIVWLLATSGLAAEVLGQLIPWSLGWVKTIDPVLARTYFWWFGHPLTYFWLVPAYVVWYTLLPKAAGGRLFSEPLARMVFVLFVLFSTPVGIHHQFADPGISAGWKLAHTVSTYVILFPSLVTAFTIIASLEMAGRMKGAEGLFNWIGKLPWKEPFFVSVILAMVTFAVGGFGGAINAAYAMNTMVHNTAWIMGHFHLTVGTAVALTFMGVSYWLLPQLTGREMVWKGAALIQPYLWFVGMVLFGMVNHITGILGMPRRVY
;
A
#
# COMPACT_ATOMS: atom_id res chain seq x y z
N MET A 1 21.68 3.30 -15.18
CA MET A 1 22.52 2.20 -14.67
C MET A 1 22.66 1.23 -15.82
N SER A 2 23.88 1.01 -16.28
CA SER A 2 24.19 -0.09 -17.19
C SER A 2 23.78 -1.40 -16.50
N ALA A 3 23.21 -2.31 -17.28
CA ALA A 3 22.86 -3.65 -16.84
C ALA A 3 24.14 -4.47 -16.58
N GLU A 4 24.85 -4.17 -15.50
CA GLU A 4 25.59 -5.25 -14.84
C GLU A 4 24.54 -6.21 -14.33
N THR A 5 24.57 -7.43 -14.86
CA THR A 5 23.69 -8.51 -14.45
C THR A 5 23.82 -8.69 -12.94
N MET A 6 22.80 -8.20 -12.24
CA MET A 6 22.54 -8.49 -10.84
C MET A 6 22.82 -9.97 -10.58
N ASN A 7 23.78 -10.28 -9.70
CA ASN A 7 24.15 -11.67 -9.44
C ASN A 7 22.94 -12.40 -8.83
N ALA A 8 22.20 -13.11 -9.69
CA ALA A 8 20.92 -13.73 -9.41
C ALA A 8 21.02 -14.83 -8.34
N GLU A 9 22.23 -15.27 -8.01
CA GLU A 9 22.50 -16.36 -7.07
C GLU A 9 22.65 -15.92 -5.61
N SER A 10 22.77 -14.61 -5.32
CA SER A 10 22.87 -14.15 -3.93
C SER A 10 21.59 -14.47 -3.14
N LEU A 11 21.75 -14.91 -1.89
CA LEU A 11 20.64 -15.30 -1.01
C LEU A 11 19.64 -14.15 -0.80
N ASP A 12 20.12 -12.91 -0.74
CA ASP A 12 19.32 -11.67 -0.71
C ASP A 12 18.38 -11.56 -1.92
N HIS A 13 18.86 -11.91 -3.12
CA HIS A 13 18.06 -11.88 -4.33
C HIS A 13 16.92 -12.88 -4.28
N ARG A 14 17.24 -14.10 -3.85
CA ARG A 14 16.26 -15.17 -3.69
C ARG A 14 15.19 -14.78 -2.67
N LEU A 15 15.57 -14.06 -1.61
CA LEU A 15 14.62 -13.57 -0.62
C LEU A 15 13.68 -12.50 -1.19
N ALA A 16 14.21 -11.51 -1.92
CA ALA A 16 13.39 -10.51 -2.58
C ALA A 16 12.43 -11.15 -3.61
N GLN A 17 12.93 -12.10 -4.41
CA GLN A 17 12.11 -12.88 -5.35
C GLN A 17 11.01 -13.68 -4.64
N ALA A 18 11.33 -14.37 -3.54
CA ALA A 18 10.35 -15.15 -2.79
C ALA A 18 9.20 -14.27 -2.27
N ASN A 19 9.53 -13.10 -1.70
CA ASN A 19 8.53 -12.12 -1.28
C ASN A 19 7.69 -11.62 -2.47
N PHE A 20 8.35 -11.28 -3.58
CA PHE A 20 7.69 -10.84 -4.79
C PHE A 20 6.68 -11.88 -5.31
N TRP A 21 7.05 -13.16 -5.37
CA TRP A 21 6.14 -14.22 -5.83
C TRP A 21 4.92 -14.42 -4.92
N VAL A 22 5.09 -14.33 -3.60
CA VAL A 22 3.96 -14.35 -2.66
C VAL A 22 3.03 -13.16 -2.90
N ALA A 23 3.59 -11.96 -3.14
CA ALA A 23 2.80 -10.78 -3.45
C ALA A 23 1.98 -10.95 -4.74
N ILE A 24 2.59 -11.45 -5.82
CA ILE A 24 1.89 -11.73 -7.09
C ILE A 24 0.81 -12.81 -6.91
N GLY A 25 1.08 -13.87 -6.15
CA GLY A 25 0.09 -14.90 -5.84
C GLY A 25 -1.12 -14.35 -5.07
N ALA A 26 -0.86 -13.52 -4.05
CA ALA A 26 -1.90 -12.84 -3.30
C ALA A 26 -2.71 -11.86 -4.17
N PHE A 27 -2.04 -11.13 -5.06
CA PHE A 27 -2.69 -10.25 -6.03
C PHE A 27 -3.60 -11.03 -6.99
N ALA A 28 -3.15 -12.17 -7.51
CA ALA A 28 -3.95 -13.01 -8.39
C ALA A 28 -5.21 -13.53 -7.69
N LEU A 29 -5.06 -14.12 -6.50
CA LEU A 29 -6.19 -14.61 -5.70
C LEU A 29 -7.14 -13.48 -5.29
N GLY A 30 -6.60 -12.34 -4.83
CA GLY A 30 -7.38 -11.16 -4.50
C GLY A 30 -8.17 -10.63 -5.70
N SER A 31 -7.62 -10.70 -6.91
CA SER A 31 -8.30 -10.24 -8.14
C SER A 31 -9.46 -11.15 -8.51
N LEU A 32 -9.32 -12.48 -8.32
CA LEU A 32 -10.43 -13.42 -8.49
C LEU A 32 -11.59 -13.08 -7.54
N THR A 33 -11.29 -12.78 -6.28
CA THR A 33 -12.32 -12.36 -5.32
C THR A 33 -12.91 -10.98 -5.63
N ALA A 34 -12.20 -10.12 -6.36
CA ALA A 34 -12.75 -8.85 -6.87
C ALA A 34 -13.79 -9.09 -7.97
N LEU A 35 -13.49 -10.01 -8.90
CA LEU A 35 -14.43 -10.43 -9.95
C LEU A 35 -15.70 -11.02 -9.33
N MET A 36 -15.57 -11.83 -8.28
CA MET A 36 -16.73 -12.37 -7.54
C MET A 36 -17.59 -11.27 -6.93
N GLN A 37 -16.99 -10.21 -6.38
CA GLN A 37 -17.74 -9.04 -5.87
C GLN A 37 -18.48 -8.30 -6.98
N ALA A 38 -17.82 -8.09 -8.13
CA ALA A 38 -18.43 -7.44 -9.28
C ALA A 38 -19.62 -8.24 -9.81
N LEU A 39 -19.47 -9.56 -9.98
CA LEU A 39 -20.54 -10.46 -10.39
C LEU A 39 -21.69 -10.52 -9.37
N SER A 40 -21.38 -10.46 -8.07
CA SER A 40 -22.39 -10.46 -7.00
C SER A 40 -23.26 -9.21 -6.99
N ARG A 41 -22.75 -8.10 -7.54
CA ARG A 41 -23.44 -6.81 -7.63
C ARG A 41 -23.92 -6.48 -9.05
N ALA A 42 -23.60 -7.33 -10.02
CA ALA A 42 -24.13 -7.23 -11.36
C ALA A 42 -25.59 -7.70 -11.35
N ASP A 43 -26.43 -7.13 -12.21
CA ASP A 43 -27.79 -7.62 -12.43
C ASP A 43 -27.77 -8.86 -13.35
N LEU A 44 -27.03 -9.90 -12.92
CA LEU A 44 -26.79 -11.14 -13.64
C LEU A 44 -27.04 -12.34 -12.73
N GLU A 45 -27.74 -13.34 -13.25
CA GLU A 45 -27.86 -14.65 -12.61
C GLU A 45 -26.63 -15.50 -12.96
N VAL A 46 -25.79 -15.77 -11.96
CA VAL A 46 -24.60 -16.62 -12.10
C VAL A 46 -24.58 -17.70 -11.01
N PRO A 47 -24.10 -18.91 -11.31
CA PRO A 47 -23.89 -19.95 -10.30
C PRO A 47 -23.00 -19.41 -9.16
N LEU A 48 -23.24 -19.86 -7.92
CA LEU A 48 -22.50 -19.48 -6.71
C LEU A 48 -22.74 -18.05 -6.18
N ARG A 49 -23.61 -17.25 -6.82
CA ARG A 49 -24.01 -15.93 -6.29
C ARG A 49 -24.81 -16.10 -4.99
N SER A 50 -24.24 -15.66 -3.87
CA SER A 50 -24.91 -15.70 -2.57
C SER A 50 -24.30 -14.67 -1.61
N PRO A 51 -25.04 -14.23 -0.57
CA PRO A 51 -24.49 -13.37 0.47
C PRO A 51 -23.23 -13.96 1.13
N LYS A 52 -23.23 -15.27 1.39
CA LYS A 52 -22.08 -15.98 1.98
C LYS A 52 -20.82 -15.83 1.12
N VAL A 53 -20.95 -16.06 -0.18
CA VAL A 53 -19.84 -15.94 -1.13
C VAL A 53 -19.40 -14.48 -1.28
N TYR A 54 -20.34 -13.54 -1.32
CA TYR A 54 -20.02 -12.11 -1.35
C TYR A 54 -19.18 -11.67 -0.16
N TYR A 55 -19.63 -11.89 1.08
CA TYR A 55 -18.89 -11.44 2.26
C TYR A 55 -17.55 -12.18 2.46
N LEU A 56 -17.48 -13.46 2.05
CA LEU A 56 -16.21 -14.18 1.97
C LEU A 56 -15.26 -13.49 0.99
N SER A 57 -15.73 -13.18 -0.22
CA SER A 57 -14.93 -12.54 -1.25
C SER A 57 -14.47 -11.14 -0.84
N VAL A 58 -15.32 -10.33 -0.19
CA VAL A 58 -14.94 -9.00 0.32
C VAL A 58 -13.89 -9.12 1.43
N THR A 59 -14.01 -10.12 2.30
CA THR A 59 -13.03 -10.39 3.35
C THR A 59 -11.69 -10.81 2.77
N ALA A 60 -11.70 -11.83 1.90
CA ALA A 60 -10.51 -12.33 1.23
C ALA A 60 -9.83 -11.24 0.40
N HIS A 61 -10.58 -10.47 -0.39
CA HIS A 61 -10.03 -9.38 -1.20
C HIS A 61 -9.30 -8.35 -0.37
N GLY A 62 -9.95 -7.83 0.69
CA GLY A 62 -9.34 -6.79 1.52
C GLY A 62 -8.09 -7.28 2.26
N VAL A 63 -8.07 -8.53 2.73
CA VAL A 63 -6.89 -9.11 3.40
C VAL A 63 -5.78 -9.41 2.39
N LEU A 64 -6.08 -10.08 1.28
CA LEU A 64 -5.09 -10.47 0.27
C LEU A 64 -4.49 -9.26 -0.44
N MET A 65 -5.30 -8.26 -0.80
CA MET A 65 -4.82 -7.05 -1.48
C MET A 65 -4.22 -6.04 -0.51
N GLY A 66 -4.96 -5.72 0.57
CA GLY A 66 -4.57 -4.65 1.49
C GLY A 66 -3.43 -5.04 2.42
N LEU A 67 -3.37 -6.30 2.87
CA LEU A 67 -2.34 -6.73 3.83
C LEU A 67 -1.27 -7.59 3.18
N VAL A 68 -1.64 -8.66 2.47
CA VAL A 68 -0.66 -9.66 1.99
C VAL A 68 0.14 -9.12 0.81
N PHE A 69 -0.54 -8.76 -0.30
CA PHE A 69 0.10 -8.26 -1.52
C PHE A 69 1.03 -7.08 -1.22
N THR A 70 0.52 -6.06 -0.54
CA THR A 70 1.31 -4.86 -0.23
C THR A 70 2.49 -5.19 0.68
N THR A 71 2.30 -5.90 1.79
CA THR A 71 3.39 -6.19 2.75
C THR A 71 4.53 -6.95 2.08
N PHE A 72 4.22 -8.04 1.38
CA PHE A 72 5.26 -8.83 0.70
C PHE A 72 5.93 -8.04 -0.42
N PHE A 73 5.19 -7.24 -1.18
CA PHE A 73 5.80 -6.40 -2.23
C PHE A 73 6.74 -5.35 -1.64
N ILE A 74 6.33 -4.68 -0.56
CA ILE A 74 7.14 -3.68 0.15
C ILE A 74 8.38 -4.32 0.76
N MET A 75 8.25 -5.52 1.33
CA MET A 75 9.38 -6.27 1.86
C MET A 75 10.40 -6.59 0.76
N ALA A 76 9.94 -7.06 -0.40
CA ALA A 76 10.77 -7.31 -1.58
C ALA A 76 11.50 -6.04 -2.04
N LEU A 77 10.77 -4.92 -2.18
CA LEU A 77 11.37 -3.62 -2.54
C LEU A 77 12.42 -3.16 -1.53
N GLY A 78 12.17 -3.33 -0.24
CA GLY A 78 13.12 -2.97 0.81
C GLY A 78 14.42 -3.74 0.71
N TYR A 79 14.34 -5.07 0.55
CA TYR A 79 15.52 -5.91 0.35
C TYR A 79 16.31 -5.50 -0.89
N LEU A 80 15.63 -5.22 -2.00
CA LEU A 80 16.27 -4.78 -3.24
C LEU A 80 16.95 -3.42 -3.08
N PHE A 81 16.25 -2.42 -2.54
CA PHE A 81 16.86 -1.10 -2.33
C PHE A 81 18.01 -1.14 -1.32
N ALA A 82 17.91 -1.95 -0.27
CA ALA A 82 19.01 -2.16 0.67
C ALA A 82 20.21 -2.79 -0.05
N ARG A 83 20.00 -3.84 -0.85
CA ARG A 83 21.07 -4.50 -1.60
C ARG A 83 21.74 -3.55 -2.60
N GLU A 84 20.96 -2.92 -3.46
CA GLU A 84 21.46 -2.03 -4.53
C GLU A 84 22.13 -0.77 -3.97
N SER A 85 21.61 -0.21 -2.88
CA SER A 85 22.11 1.07 -2.36
C SER A 85 23.18 0.90 -1.27
N LEU A 86 23.17 -0.21 -0.52
CA LEU A 86 24.09 -0.45 0.60
C LEU A 86 25.12 -1.56 0.29
N GLY A 87 24.97 -2.28 -0.82
CA GLY A 87 25.84 -3.37 -1.26
C GLY A 87 25.61 -4.71 -0.55
N ARG A 88 24.85 -4.73 0.55
CA ARG A 88 24.58 -5.95 1.35
C ARG A 88 23.33 -5.81 2.21
N LEU A 89 22.72 -6.94 2.53
CA LEU A 89 21.74 -7.06 3.60
C LEU A 89 22.42 -7.52 4.90
N ALA A 90 22.01 -6.97 6.04
CA ALA A 90 22.45 -7.49 7.34
C ALA A 90 21.51 -8.61 7.81
N GLN A 91 22.07 -9.66 8.43
CA GLN A 91 21.29 -10.74 9.07
C GLN A 91 20.34 -11.48 8.11
N GLU A 92 20.83 -11.97 6.97
CA GLU A 92 20.03 -12.66 5.95
C GLU A 92 19.24 -13.87 6.49
N LYS A 93 19.82 -14.65 7.42
CA LYS A 93 19.12 -15.78 8.07
C LYS A 93 17.88 -15.34 8.84
N LEU A 94 17.97 -14.21 9.54
CA LEU A 94 16.85 -13.61 10.26
C LEU A 94 15.78 -13.12 9.26
N ALA A 95 16.21 -12.57 8.13
CA ALA A 95 15.31 -12.11 7.07
C ALA A 95 14.48 -13.27 6.47
N TRP A 96 15.09 -14.44 6.27
CA TRP A 96 14.38 -15.66 5.87
C TRP A 96 13.43 -16.20 6.95
N ALA A 97 13.81 -16.13 8.23
CA ALA A 97 12.90 -16.50 9.32
C ALA A 97 11.65 -15.60 9.34
N GLY A 98 11.84 -14.28 9.19
CA GLY A 98 10.74 -13.32 9.06
C GLY A 98 9.81 -13.63 7.89
N PHE A 99 10.37 -13.98 6.73
CA PHE A 99 9.60 -14.41 5.56
C PHE A 99 8.73 -15.63 5.85
N TRP A 100 9.28 -16.68 6.46
CA TRP A 100 8.51 -17.90 6.74
C TRP A 100 7.43 -17.68 7.79
N ILE A 101 7.69 -16.85 8.81
CA ILE A 101 6.68 -16.43 9.79
C ILE A 101 5.52 -15.72 9.08
N ALA A 102 5.82 -14.79 8.17
CA ALA A 102 4.81 -14.06 7.41
C ALA A 102 4.00 -14.97 6.48
N CYS A 103 4.65 -15.94 5.82
CA CYS A 103 3.99 -16.93 4.96
C CYS A 103 3.07 -17.85 5.75
N ALA A 104 3.52 -18.35 6.91
CA ALA A 104 2.69 -19.17 7.80
C ALA A 104 1.45 -18.38 8.27
N GLY A 105 1.63 -17.13 8.69
CA GLY A 105 0.53 -16.24 9.06
C GLY A 105 -0.47 -16.01 7.93
N THR A 106 0.04 -15.75 6.72
CA THR A 106 -0.78 -15.59 5.51
C THR A 106 -1.59 -16.83 5.20
N ALA A 107 -0.97 -18.01 5.25
CA ALA A 107 -1.64 -19.28 4.98
C ALA A 107 -2.76 -19.54 6.01
N LEU A 108 -2.46 -19.40 7.31
CA LEU A 108 -3.45 -19.58 8.38
C LEU A 108 -4.64 -18.63 8.24
N THR A 109 -4.38 -17.35 7.98
CA THR A 109 -5.45 -16.34 7.80
C THR A 109 -6.30 -16.66 6.58
N THR A 110 -5.66 -16.97 5.45
CA THR A 110 -6.36 -17.25 4.19
C THR A 110 -7.21 -18.52 4.31
N LEU A 111 -6.68 -19.59 4.90
CA LEU A 111 -7.42 -20.83 5.14
C LEU A 111 -8.61 -20.61 6.09
N ALA A 112 -8.45 -19.80 7.14
CA ALA A 112 -9.55 -19.43 8.02
C ALA A 112 -10.68 -18.70 7.27
N ILE A 113 -10.35 -17.78 6.36
CA ILE A 113 -11.34 -17.10 5.50
C ILE A 113 -12.01 -18.10 4.55
N LEU A 114 -11.23 -18.92 3.85
CA LEU A 114 -11.73 -19.87 2.85
C LEU A 114 -12.60 -20.98 3.45
N SER A 115 -12.38 -21.34 4.72
CA SER A 115 -13.26 -22.26 5.46
C SER A 115 -14.66 -21.69 5.72
N GLY A 116 -14.87 -20.38 5.49
CA GLY A 116 -16.13 -19.68 5.77
C GLY A 116 -16.36 -19.34 7.25
N THR A 117 -15.39 -19.63 8.14
CA THR A 117 -15.51 -19.37 9.59
C THR A 117 -15.10 -17.96 10.00
N SER A 118 -14.56 -17.16 9.06
CA SER A 118 -13.92 -15.87 9.35
C SER A 118 -14.29 -14.78 8.33
N THR A 119 -15.57 -14.66 7.97
CA THR A 119 -16.07 -13.64 7.04
C THR A 119 -16.37 -12.32 7.77
N VAL A 120 -15.33 -11.65 8.27
CA VAL A 120 -15.43 -10.44 9.12
C VAL A 120 -14.90 -9.16 8.46
N LEU A 121 -14.63 -9.22 7.15
CA LEU A 121 -13.96 -8.18 6.37
C LEU A 121 -12.49 -7.94 6.82
N TYR A 122 -11.73 -7.15 6.07
CA TYR A 122 -10.34 -6.83 6.47
C TYR A 122 -10.23 -5.93 7.71
N THR A 123 -11.35 -5.35 8.16
CA THR A 123 -11.44 -4.51 9.37
C THR A 123 -11.76 -5.31 10.62
N PHE A 124 -12.32 -6.52 10.50
CA PHE A 124 -12.58 -7.46 11.61
C PHE A 124 -13.17 -6.83 12.90
N TYR A 125 -14.05 -5.83 12.74
CA TYR A 125 -14.59 -5.09 13.87
C TYR A 125 -15.46 -5.96 14.79
N PRO A 126 -15.20 -5.96 16.10
CA PRO A 126 -16.15 -6.48 17.08
C PRO A 126 -17.51 -5.76 16.96
N PRO A 127 -18.63 -6.45 17.22
CA PRO A 127 -18.74 -7.81 17.78
C PRO A 127 -18.70 -8.94 16.73
N MET A 128 -18.33 -8.69 15.47
CA MET A 128 -18.17 -9.77 14.49
C MET A 128 -16.93 -10.62 14.85
N LYS A 129 -17.17 -11.86 15.26
CA LYS A 129 -16.13 -12.76 15.75
C LYS A 129 -15.66 -13.72 14.66
N ALA A 130 -14.37 -13.69 14.35
CA ALA A 130 -13.72 -14.70 13.50
C ALA A 130 -13.18 -15.87 14.33
N HIS A 131 -12.78 -16.95 13.66
CA HIS A 131 -12.08 -18.06 14.29
C HIS A 131 -10.69 -17.59 14.83
N PRO A 132 -10.19 -18.09 15.97
CA PRO A 132 -8.88 -17.71 16.52
C PRO A 132 -7.72 -17.79 15.51
N THR A 133 -7.75 -18.80 14.63
CA THR A 133 -6.76 -18.97 13.55
C THR A 133 -6.64 -17.75 12.64
N PHE A 134 -7.73 -17.00 12.41
CA PHE A 134 -7.69 -15.75 11.63
C PHE A 134 -6.84 -14.69 12.34
N TYR A 135 -7.12 -14.44 13.63
CA TYR A 135 -6.41 -13.42 14.40
C TYR A 135 -4.94 -13.81 14.64
N ILE A 136 -4.66 -15.08 14.96
CA ILE A 136 -3.30 -15.60 15.14
C ILE A 136 -2.53 -15.54 13.81
N GLY A 137 -3.14 -15.98 12.71
CA GLY A 137 -2.54 -15.91 11.38
C GLY A 137 -2.18 -14.48 10.98
N ALA A 138 -3.12 -13.54 11.16
CA ALA A 138 -2.90 -12.14 10.84
C ALA A 138 -1.78 -11.54 11.71
N THR A 139 -1.72 -11.91 12.99
CA THR A 139 -0.63 -11.51 13.90
C THR A 139 0.72 -11.99 13.39
N LEU A 140 0.83 -13.24 12.95
CA LEU A 140 2.10 -13.79 12.44
C LEU A 140 2.56 -13.09 11.15
N LEU A 141 1.64 -12.68 10.27
CA LEU A 141 1.98 -11.82 9.12
C LEU A 141 2.67 -10.53 9.58
N ILE A 142 2.11 -9.85 10.59
CA ILE A 142 2.68 -8.62 11.15
C ILE A 142 4.03 -8.89 11.84
N VAL A 143 4.14 -9.95 12.65
CA VAL A 143 5.40 -10.31 13.32
C VAL A 143 6.51 -10.58 12.30
N GLY A 144 6.22 -11.31 11.21
CA GLY A 144 7.18 -11.52 10.13
C GLY A 144 7.68 -10.21 9.49
N SER A 145 6.78 -9.24 9.32
CA SER A 145 7.14 -7.90 8.84
C SER A 145 7.95 -7.06 9.85
N TRP A 146 7.80 -7.28 11.16
CA TRP A 146 8.66 -6.66 12.17
C TRP A 146 10.09 -7.17 12.12
N VAL A 147 10.26 -8.47 11.82
CA VAL A 147 11.59 -9.05 11.56
C VAL A 147 12.24 -8.37 10.34
N TRP A 148 11.46 -8.10 9.28
CA TRP A 148 11.93 -7.31 8.14
C TRP A 148 12.35 -5.89 8.54
N CYS A 149 11.56 -5.20 9.38
CA CYS A 149 11.92 -3.87 9.90
C CYS A 149 13.26 -3.90 10.64
N LEU A 150 13.47 -4.88 11.51
CA LEU A 150 14.73 -5.05 12.25
C LEU A 150 15.89 -5.26 11.28
N VAL A 151 15.74 -6.10 10.27
CA VAL A 151 16.76 -6.35 9.24
C VAL A 151 17.12 -5.08 8.47
N MET A 152 16.12 -4.27 8.07
CA MET A 152 16.36 -2.97 7.41
C MET A 152 17.13 -1.99 8.31
N LEU A 153 16.75 -1.89 9.59
CA LEU A 153 17.43 -1.03 10.58
C LEU A 153 18.89 -1.47 10.81
N LEU A 154 19.12 -2.77 10.96
CA LEU A 154 20.47 -3.33 11.12
C LEU A 154 21.32 -3.11 9.87
N SER A 155 20.75 -3.26 8.68
CA SER A 155 21.44 -3.02 7.40
C SER A 155 21.87 -1.56 7.29
N ALA A 156 20.97 -0.62 7.56
CA ALA A 156 21.28 0.80 7.56
C ALA A 156 22.31 1.18 8.63
N ARG A 157 22.21 0.64 9.84
CA ARG A 157 23.19 0.88 10.92
C ARG A 157 24.58 0.37 10.54
N ALA A 158 24.66 -0.83 10.00
CA ALA A 158 25.92 -1.43 9.59
C ALA A 158 26.56 -0.66 8.43
N TRP A 159 25.77 -0.16 7.48
CA TRP A 159 26.26 0.70 6.41
C TRP A 159 26.78 2.05 6.93
N ARG A 160 26.05 2.73 7.85
CA ARG A 160 26.49 4.00 8.45
C ARG A 160 27.82 3.86 9.19
N LYS A 161 28.04 2.73 9.88
CA LYS A 161 29.30 2.46 10.57
C LYS A 161 30.48 2.40 9.59
N SER A 162 30.27 1.83 8.40
CA SER A 162 31.29 1.74 7.35
C SER A 162 31.43 3.02 6.51
N ASN A 163 30.47 3.95 6.59
CA ASN A 163 30.43 5.17 5.78
C ASN A 163 30.16 6.41 6.67
N PRO A 164 31.04 6.73 7.63
CA PRO A 164 30.85 7.87 8.53
C PRO A 164 30.79 9.19 7.76
N GLY A 165 29.84 10.06 8.09
CA GLY A 165 29.67 11.38 7.44
C GLY A 165 28.93 11.35 6.10
N VAL A 166 28.68 10.18 5.51
CA VAL A 166 27.95 10.06 4.24
C VAL A 166 26.45 9.93 4.52
N LYS A 167 25.62 10.71 3.80
CA LYS A 167 24.16 10.60 3.88
C LYS A 167 23.70 9.25 3.32
N LEU A 168 22.75 8.61 3.99
CA LEU A 168 22.12 7.38 3.47
C LEU A 168 21.52 7.63 2.08
N PRO A 169 21.66 6.71 1.12
CA PRO A 169 21.01 6.80 -0.18
C PRO A 169 19.50 7.08 -0.06
N LEU A 170 18.94 7.90 -0.96
CA LEU A 170 17.55 8.36 -0.87
C LEU A 170 16.54 7.21 -0.81
N ALA A 171 16.77 6.13 -1.57
CA ALA A 171 15.89 4.96 -1.56
C ALA A 171 15.81 4.32 -0.17
N VAL A 172 16.96 4.11 0.46
CA VAL A 172 17.03 3.54 1.82
C VAL A 172 16.49 4.51 2.86
N HIS A 173 16.71 5.83 2.70
CA HIS A 173 16.10 6.83 3.56
C HIS A 173 14.57 6.73 3.57
N GLY A 174 13.95 6.61 2.39
CA GLY A 174 12.50 6.43 2.29
C GLY A 174 12.01 5.06 2.79
N ILE A 175 12.75 3.97 2.56
CA ILE A 175 12.42 2.66 3.14
C ILE A 175 12.51 2.68 4.67
N LEU A 176 13.47 3.38 5.26
CA LEU A 176 13.52 3.56 6.71
C LEU A 176 12.34 4.40 7.23
N ALA A 177 11.86 5.39 6.47
CA ALA A 177 10.63 6.09 6.80
C ALA A 177 9.42 5.12 6.79
N THR A 178 9.31 4.26 5.77
CA THR A 178 8.30 3.18 5.74
C THR A 178 8.38 2.28 6.97
N VAL A 179 9.60 1.87 7.37
CA VAL A 179 9.82 1.05 8.58
C VAL A 179 9.32 1.75 9.83
N ILE A 180 9.64 3.03 10.02
CA ILE A 180 9.23 3.78 11.21
C ILE A 180 7.71 3.97 11.24
N VAL A 181 7.10 4.36 10.11
CA VAL A 181 5.64 4.46 9.97
C VAL A 181 4.98 3.13 10.33
N TRP A 182 5.53 2.01 9.85
CA TRP A 182 4.98 0.68 10.11
C TRP A 182 5.03 0.26 11.57
N LEU A 183 6.18 0.46 12.23
CA LEU A 183 6.35 0.14 13.66
C LEU A 183 5.42 0.98 14.53
N LEU A 184 5.27 2.29 14.21
CA LEU A 184 4.32 3.16 14.90
C LEU A 184 2.88 2.72 14.65
N ALA A 185 2.50 2.44 13.40
CA ALA A 185 1.16 1.98 13.02
C ALA A 185 0.75 0.71 13.75
N THR A 186 1.61 -0.32 13.69
CA THR A 186 1.28 -1.66 14.18
C THR A 186 1.26 -1.78 15.69
N SER A 187 1.75 -0.78 16.44
CA SER A 187 1.63 -0.75 17.91
C SER A 187 0.17 -0.71 18.38
N GLY A 188 -0.69 0.09 17.73
CA GLY A 188 -2.13 0.11 18.01
C GLY A 188 -2.79 -1.23 17.68
N LEU A 189 -2.50 -1.79 16.50
CA LEU A 189 -3.02 -3.11 16.12
C LEU A 189 -2.57 -4.21 17.09
N ALA A 190 -1.32 -4.18 17.56
CA ALA A 190 -0.82 -5.15 18.53
C ALA A 190 -1.58 -5.05 19.87
N ALA A 191 -1.87 -3.83 20.34
CA ALA A 191 -2.69 -3.61 21.52
C ALA A 191 -4.11 -4.16 21.35
N GLU A 192 -4.74 -3.94 20.20
CA GLU A 192 -6.06 -4.49 19.86
C GLU A 192 -6.04 -6.03 19.83
N VAL A 193 -5.14 -6.60 19.04
CA VAL A 193 -5.16 -8.03 18.73
C VAL A 193 -4.71 -8.87 19.94
N LEU A 194 -3.61 -8.49 20.59
CA LEU A 194 -3.08 -9.24 21.73
C LEU A 194 -3.87 -8.97 23.01
N GLY A 195 -4.30 -7.72 23.22
CA GLY A 195 -5.03 -7.31 24.43
C GLY A 195 -6.52 -7.64 24.40
N GLN A 196 -7.13 -7.70 23.22
CA GLN A 196 -8.58 -7.89 23.09
C GLN A 196 -8.96 -9.06 22.18
N LEU A 197 -8.60 -9.04 20.89
CA LEU A 197 -9.18 -9.96 19.90
C LEU A 197 -8.78 -11.43 20.10
N ILE A 198 -7.50 -11.73 20.39
CA ILE A 198 -7.06 -13.11 20.64
C ILE A 198 -7.68 -13.66 21.93
N PRO A 199 -7.56 -12.99 23.11
CA PRO A 199 -8.22 -13.45 24.33
C PRO A 199 -9.72 -13.67 24.16
N TRP A 200 -10.39 -12.76 23.45
CA TRP A 200 -11.83 -12.87 23.18
C TRP A 200 -12.14 -14.03 22.23
N SER A 201 -11.34 -14.20 21.17
CA SER A 201 -11.49 -15.31 20.21
C SER A 201 -11.36 -16.68 20.87
N LEU A 202 -10.43 -16.83 21.81
CA LEU A 202 -10.18 -18.06 22.58
C LEU A 202 -11.16 -18.28 23.73
N GLY A 203 -12.02 -17.29 24.03
CA GLY A 203 -13.02 -17.38 25.10
C GLY A 203 -12.48 -17.09 26.51
N TRP A 204 -11.26 -16.56 26.63
CA TRP A 204 -10.69 -16.14 27.92
C TRP A 204 -11.40 -14.93 28.51
N VAL A 205 -11.91 -14.05 27.64
CA VAL A 205 -12.77 -12.92 28.02
C VAL A 205 -14.10 -13.02 27.28
N LYS A 206 -15.19 -12.66 27.97
CA LYS A 206 -16.56 -12.77 27.43
C LYS A 206 -16.98 -11.54 26.62
N THR A 207 -16.48 -10.37 26.99
CA THR A 207 -16.87 -9.08 26.43
C THR A 207 -15.66 -8.34 25.89
N ILE A 208 -15.90 -7.47 24.91
CA ILE A 208 -14.91 -6.61 24.28
C ILE A 208 -15.53 -5.23 24.08
N ASP A 209 -14.77 -4.16 24.31
CA ASP A 209 -15.19 -2.80 24.00
C ASP A 209 -14.99 -2.54 22.50
N PRO A 210 -16.07 -2.40 21.70
CA PRO A 210 -15.93 -2.21 20.26
C PRO A 210 -15.40 -0.83 19.88
N VAL A 211 -15.64 0.20 20.69
CA VAL A 211 -15.16 1.56 20.41
C VAL A 211 -13.66 1.63 20.65
N LEU A 212 -13.18 1.03 21.75
CA LEU A 212 -11.75 0.93 22.01
C LEU A 212 -11.04 0.10 20.95
N ALA A 213 -11.60 -1.07 20.57
CA ALA A 213 -11.05 -1.91 19.52
C ALA A 213 -10.91 -1.14 18.19
N ARG A 214 -11.97 -0.43 17.75
CA ARG A 214 -11.91 0.42 16.54
C ARG A 214 -10.91 1.57 16.66
N THR A 215 -10.72 2.12 17.86
CA THR A 215 -9.74 3.19 18.10
C THR A 215 -8.32 2.68 17.94
N TYR A 216 -8.01 1.50 18.49
CA TYR A 216 -6.72 0.84 18.25
C TYR A 216 -6.56 0.38 16.80
N PHE A 217 -7.62 -0.12 16.17
CA PHE A 217 -7.60 -0.46 14.75
C PHE A 217 -7.25 0.75 13.90
N TRP A 218 -7.83 1.93 14.15
CA TRP A 218 -7.57 3.13 13.33
C TRP A 218 -6.31 3.90 13.69
N TRP A 219 -5.72 3.67 14.87
CA TRP A 219 -4.31 3.98 15.10
C TRP A 219 -3.44 3.31 14.04
N PHE A 220 -3.76 2.06 13.68
CA PHE A 220 -3.06 1.29 12.66
C PHE A 220 -3.54 1.58 11.24
N GLY A 221 -4.86 1.59 11.04
CA GLY A 221 -5.49 1.49 9.73
C GLY A 221 -5.25 2.70 8.85
N HIS A 222 -5.07 3.89 9.43
CA HIS A 222 -4.68 5.05 8.65
C HIS A 222 -3.20 5.05 8.25
N PRO A 223 -2.21 4.94 9.16
CA PRO A 223 -0.81 4.86 8.76
C PRO A 223 -0.45 3.61 7.95
N LEU A 224 -1.25 2.54 8.01
CA LEU A 224 -1.18 1.42 7.06
C LEU A 224 -1.28 1.91 5.60
N THR A 225 -2.10 2.92 5.31
CA THR A 225 -2.20 3.48 3.96
C THR A 225 -0.91 4.16 3.50
N TYR A 226 -0.17 4.77 4.44
CA TYR A 226 1.15 5.34 4.17
C TYR A 226 2.25 4.29 4.13
N PHE A 227 2.13 3.20 4.89
CA PHE A 227 3.01 2.04 4.72
C PHE A 227 2.96 1.53 3.28
N TRP A 228 1.79 1.55 2.63
CA TRP A 228 1.65 1.22 1.21
C TRP A 228 2.18 2.31 0.28
N LEU A 229 1.86 3.57 0.55
CA LEU A 229 2.16 4.70 -0.33
C LEU A 229 3.64 5.11 -0.33
N VAL A 230 4.29 5.14 0.83
CA VAL A 230 5.67 5.63 0.96
C VAL A 230 6.66 4.83 0.09
N PRO A 231 6.59 3.49 0.00
CA PRO A 231 7.38 2.71 -0.95
C PRO A 231 7.11 3.06 -2.42
N ALA A 232 5.87 3.38 -2.79
CA ALA A 232 5.56 3.90 -4.12
C ALA A 232 6.24 5.28 -4.33
N TYR A 233 6.22 6.15 -3.32
CA TYR A 233 6.94 7.43 -3.37
C TYR A 233 8.45 7.24 -3.49
N VAL A 234 9.04 6.22 -2.85
CA VAL A 234 10.45 5.86 -3.06
C VAL A 234 10.70 5.62 -4.54
N VAL A 235 9.90 4.77 -5.18
CA VAL A 235 9.99 4.49 -6.62
C VAL A 235 9.85 5.79 -7.44
N TRP A 236 8.87 6.63 -7.11
CA TRP A 236 8.64 7.89 -7.82
C TRP A 236 9.80 8.86 -7.67
N TYR A 237 10.44 8.95 -6.50
CA TYR A 237 11.56 9.86 -6.29
C TYR A 237 12.89 9.34 -6.86
N THR A 238 13.11 8.02 -6.83
CA THR A 238 14.45 7.45 -7.11
C THR A 238 14.58 6.81 -8.48
N LEU A 239 13.49 6.26 -9.03
CA LEU A 239 13.50 5.51 -10.29
C LEU A 239 12.83 6.29 -11.43
N LEU A 240 11.68 6.92 -11.19
CA LEU A 240 10.91 7.59 -12.25
C LEU A 240 11.69 8.71 -12.98
N PRO A 241 12.40 9.66 -12.31
CA PRO A 241 13.15 10.69 -13.01
C PRO A 241 14.23 10.12 -13.92
N LYS A 242 14.88 9.03 -13.49
CA LYS A 242 15.90 8.34 -14.29
C LYS A 242 15.27 7.64 -15.49
N ALA A 243 14.13 6.94 -15.29
CA ALA A 243 13.39 6.30 -16.38
C ALA A 243 12.88 7.33 -17.40
N ALA A 244 12.53 8.54 -16.96
CA ALA A 244 12.16 9.63 -17.84
C ALA A 244 13.33 10.20 -18.66
N GLY A 245 14.58 9.83 -18.35
CA GLY A 245 15.79 10.36 -18.97
C GLY A 245 16.27 11.68 -18.36
N GLY A 246 15.84 12.00 -17.14
CA GLY A 246 16.24 13.19 -16.39
C GLY A 246 16.83 12.86 -15.03
N ARG A 247 16.70 13.80 -14.09
CA ARG A 247 17.18 13.69 -12.70
C ARG A 247 16.11 14.20 -11.74
N LEU A 248 16.23 13.82 -10.47
CA LEU A 248 15.33 14.34 -9.43
C LEU A 248 15.55 15.84 -9.25
N PHE A 249 14.47 16.62 -9.22
CA PHE A 249 14.50 18.07 -9.05
C PHE A 249 15.15 18.49 -7.73
N SER A 250 14.77 17.86 -6.61
CA SER A 250 15.32 18.17 -5.29
C SER A 250 15.29 16.96 -4.38
N GLU A 251 16.48 16.45 -4.05
CA GLU A 251 16.64 15.41 -3.03
C GLU A 251 16.30 15.90 -1.61
N PRO A 252 16.68 17.12 -1.17
CA PRO A 252 16.27 17.64 0.14
C PRO A 252 14.75 17.67 0.33
N LEU A 253 13.98 18.07 -0.68
CA LEU A 253 12.51 18.06 -0.62
C LEU A 253 11.98 16.63 -0.46
N ALA A 254 12.50 15.68 -1.22
CA ALA A 254 12.11 14.27 -1.09
C ALA A 254 12.40 13.71 0.31
N ARG A 255 13.57 14.02 0.88
CA ARG A 255 13.93 13.60 2.25
C ARG A 255 13.01 14.21 3.30
N MET A 256 12.67 15.50 3.16
CA MET A 256 11.73 16.20 4.02
C MET A 256 10.35 15.53 3.98
N VAL A 257 9.84 15.23 2.78
CA VAL A 257 8.55 14.54 2.60
C VAL A 257 8.50 13.23 3.39
N PHE A 258 9.55 12.40 3.31
CA PHE A 258 9.60 11.15 4.07
C PHE A 258 9.57 11.36 5.59
N VAL A 259 10.24 12.40 6.11
CA VAL A 259 10.18 12.75 7.54
C VAL A 259 8.78 13.23 7.93
N LEU A 260 8.12 14.04 7.09
CA LEU A 260 6.77 14.51 7.37
C LEU A 260 5.77 13.35 7.43
N PHE A 261 5.91 12.33 6.57
CA PHE A 261 5.09 11.12 6.69
C PHE A 261 5.31 10.40 8.02
N VAL A 262 6.56 10.28 8.49
CA VAL A 262 6.84 9.69 9.82
C VAL A 262 6.14 10.44 10.95
N LEU A 263 6.11 11.77 10.90
CA LEU A 263 5.54 12.60 11.96
C LEU A 263 4.01 12.60 11.94
N PHE A 264 3.40 12.60 10.76
CA PHE A 264 1.97 12.88 10.61
C PHE A 264 1.13 11.66 10.21
N SER A 265 1.72 10.51 9.91
CA SER A 265 0.97 9.31 9.46
C SER A 265 0.06 8.71 10.52
N THR A 266 0.46 8.74 11.79
CA THR A 266 -0.22 8.04 12.89
C THR A 266 -1.24 8.90 13.66
N PRO A 267 -0.97 10.18 14.01
CA PRO A 267 -1.88 10.99 14.85
C PRO A 267 -3.08 11.58 14.06
N VAL A 268 -3.79 10.73 13.32
CA VAL A 268 -4.85 11.12 12.38
C VAL A 268 -6.03 10.13 12.35
N GLY A 269 -5.89 8.93 12.91
CA GLY A 269 -6.86 7.83 12.80
C GLY A 269 -8.34 8.15 13.13
N ILE A 270 -8.62 9.10 14.04
CA ILE A 270 -10.00 9.50 14.41
C ILE A 270 -10.81 10.03 13.22
N HIS A 271 -10.21 10.45 12.09
CA HIS A 271 -11.03 10.78 10.91
C HIS A 271 -11.82 9.58 10.37
N HIS A 272 -11.40 8.35 10.65
CA HIS A 272 -12.19 7.16 10.34
C HIS A 272 -13.32 6.90 11.35
N GLN A 273 -13.32 7.64 12.46
CA GLN A 273 -14.25 7.54 13.58
C GLN A 273 -15.03 8.84 13.81
N PHE A 274 -15.14 9.69 12.77
CA PHE A 274 -15.96 10.91 12.86
C PHE A 274 -17.43 10.60 13.17
N ALA A 275 -17.95 9.47 12.68
CA ALA A 275 -19.29 8.99 12.99
C ALA A 275 -19.39 8.18 14.30
N ASP A 276 -18.28 7.87 14.97
CA ASP A 276 -18.29 7.05 16.18
C ASP A 276 -18.82 7.86 17.37
N PRO A 277 -19.63 7.25 18.26
CA PRO A 277 -19.96 7.80 19.56
C PRO A 277 -18.75 7.70 20.52
N GLY A 278 -18.81 8.39 21.66
CA GLY A 278 -17.80 8.27 22.73
C GLY A 278 -16.48 9.02 22.47
N ILE A 279 -16.29 9.62 21.30
CA ILE A 279 -15.14 10.48 20.98
C ILE A 279 -15.59 11.94 20.97
N SER A 280 -14.96 12.77 21.82
CA SER A 280 -15.29 14.19 21.94
C SER A 280 -15.10 14.95 20.62
N ALA A 281 -15.90 16.00 20.40
CA ALA A 281 -15.76 16.86 19.23
C ALA A 281 -14.37 17.53 19.14
N GLY A 282 -13.75 17.86 20.27
CA GLY A 282 -12.40 18.44 20.32
C GLY A 282 -11.35 17.51 19.71
N TRP A 283 -11.37 16.22 20.07
CA TRP A 283 -10.48 15.23 19.47
C TRP A 283 -10.74 15.00 17.99
N LYS A 284 -12.01 14.99 17.56
CA LYS A 284 -12.37 14.92 16.13
C LYS A 284 -11.81 16.12 15.36
N LEU A 285 -11.97 17.33 15.87
CA LEU A 285 -11.44 18.55 15.24
C LEU A 285 -9.90 18.54 15.18
N ALA A 286 -9.22 18.14 16.26
CA ALA A 286 -7.77 18.02 16.26
C ALA A 286 -7.27 17.07 15.15
N HIS A 287 -7.96 15.93 14.99
CA HIS A 287 -7.63 14.97 13.95
C HIS A 287 -8.03 15.43 12.53
N THR A 288 -9.07 16.25 12.38
CA THR A 288 -9.36 16.94 11.11
C THR A 288 -8.18 17.80 10.69
N VAL A 289 -7.67 18.65 11.60
CA VAL A 289 -6.54 19.53 11.31
C VAL A 289 -5.28 18.73 10.99
N SER A 290 -4.92 17.73 11.81
CA SER A 290 -3.74 16.90 11.55
C SER A 290 -3.85 16.13 10.23
N THR A 291 -5.05 15.70 9.84
CA THR A 291 -5.28 15.03 8.55
C THR A 291 -5.11 15.99 7.38
N TYR A 292 -5.45 17.27 7.53
CA TYR A 292 -5.13 18.27 6.50
C TYR A 292 -3.63 18.57 6.38
N VAL A 293 -2.90 18.55 7.49
CA VAL A 293 -1.44 18.74 7.47
C VAL A 293 -0.75 17.68 6.61
N ILE A 294 -1.22 16.42 6.63
CA ILE A 294 -0.60 15.36 5.84
C ILE A 294 -0.90 15.42 4.33
N LEU A 295 -1.79 16.32 3.87
CA LEU A 295 -1.89 16.62 2.42
C LEU A 295 -0.64 17.35 1.92
N PHE A 296 0.01 18.15 2.77
CA PHE A 296 1.17 18.95 2.39
C PHE A 296 2.34 18.11 1.83
N PRO A 297 2.79 17.02 2.47
CA PRO A 297 3.79 16.10 1.90
C PRO A 297 3.44 15.59 0.49
N SER A 298 2.18 15.24 0.24
CA SER A 298 1.73 14.78 -1.07
C SER A 298 1.75 15.90 -2.13
N LEU A 299 1.41 17.14 -1.76
CA LEU A 299 1.51 18.30 -2.65
C LEU A 299 2.97 18.62 -3.00
N VAL A 300 3.88 18.54 -2.03
CA VAL A 300 5.33 18.68 -2.26
C VAL A 300 5.84 17.58 -3.20
N THR A 301 5.35 16.34 -3.06
CA THR A 301 5.65 15.26 -4.01
C THR A 301 5.13 15.56 -5.41
N ALA A 302 3.87 15.99 -5.53
CA ALA A 302 3.29 16.33 -6.84
C ALA A 302 4.16 17.37 -7.56
N PHE A 303 4.49 18.47 -6.87
CA PHE A 303 5.37 19.51 -7.41
C PHE A 303 6.75 18.96 -7.79
N THR A 304 7.42 18.26 -6.87
CA THR A 304 8.81 17.81 -7.08
C THR A 304 8.91 16.81 -8.23
N ILE A 305 7.95 15.90 -8.37
CA ILE A 305 7.95 14.93 -9.46
C ILE A 305 7.59 15.59 -10.79
N ILE A 306 6.57 16.46 -10.84
CA ILE A 306 6.22 17.20 -12.06
C ILE A 306 7.42 18.02 -12.55
N ALA A 307 8.09 18.75 -11.67
CA ALA A 307 9.30 19.51 -12.01
C ALA A 307 10.43 18.60 -12.51
N SER A 308 10.58 17.39 -11.96
CA SER A 308 11.58 16.42 -12.41
C SER A 308 11.27 15.90 -13.83
N LEU A 309 10.00 15.66 -14.14
CA LEU A 309 9.53 15.19 -15.44
C LEU A 309 9.58 16.30 -16.50
N GLU A 310 9.19 17.52 -16.14
CA GLU A 310 9.32 18.69 -17.01
C GLU A 310 10.79 18.90 -17.39
N MET A 311 11.70 18.89 -16.42
CA MET A 311 13.14 18.97 -16.68
C MET A 311 13.61 17.86 -17.63
N ALA A 312 13.15 16.62 -17.44
CA ALA A 312 13.49 15.51 -18.34
C ALA A 312 12.98 15.74 -19.78
N GLY A 313 11.76 16.28 -19.94
CA GLY A 313 11.23 16.63 -21.25
C GLY A 313 11.97 17.81 -21.90
N ARG A 314 12.36 18.83 -21.11
CA ARG A 314 13.17 19.98 -21.58
C ARG A 314 14.56 19.57 -22.02
N MET A 315 15.21 18.64 -21.31
CA MET A 315 16.47 18.03 -21.74
C MET A 315 16.37 17.29 -23.08
N LYS A 316 15.15 16.95 -23.53
CA LYS A 316 14.86 16.34 -24.84
C LYS A 316 14.33 17.35 -25.87
N GLY A 317 14.61 18.64 -25.67
CA GLY A 317 14.30 19.72 -26.62
C GLY A 317 12.85 20.22 -26.55
N ALA A 318 12.20 20.16 -25.40
CA ALA A 318 10.89 20.76 -25.21
C ALA A 318 10.99 22.24 -24.80
N GLU A 319 10.44 23.13 -25.63
CA GLU A 319 10.48 24.58 -25.40
C GLU A 319 9.15 25.18 -24.89
N GLY A 320 8.02 24.57 -25.26
CA GLY A 320 6.69 25.09 -24.97
C GLY A 320 6.16 24.70 -23.59
N LEU A 321 4.94 25.17 -23.27
CA LEU A 321 4.32 24.95 -21.97
C LEU A 321 4.01 23.47 -21.68
N PHE A 322 3.58 22.72 -22.70
CA PHE A 322 3.11 21.32 -22.53
C PHE A 322 3.82 20.30 -23.43
N ASN A 323 4.66 20.73 -24.37
CA ASN A 323 5.29 19.81 -25.32
C ASN A 323 6.32 18.86 -24.66
N TRP A 324 6.78 19.18 -23.44
CA TRP A 324 7.64 18.31 -22.63
C TRP A 324 6.95 16.98 -22.30
N ILE A 325 5.62 16.97 -22.14
CA ILE A 325 4.83 15.77 -21.85
C ILE A 325 5.03 14.75 -22.98
N GLY A 326 4.92 15.19 -24.24
CA GLY A 326 5.09 14.32 -25.42
C GLY A 326 6.51 13.77 -25.62
N LYS A 327 7.53 14.38 -24.99
CA LYS A 327 8.93 13.92 -25.04
C LYS A 327 9.26 12.83 -24.02
N LEU A 328 8.33 12.51 -23.12
CA LEU A 328 8.49 11.47 -22.11
C LEU A 328 8.33 10.06 -22.73
N PRO A 329 8.87 8.99 -22.10
CA PRO A 329 8.92 7.67 -22.70
C PRO A 329 7.59 6.91 -22.56
N TRP A 330 6.55 7.35 -23.27
CA TRP A 330 5.20 6.74 -23.28
C TRP A 330 5.12 5.31 -23.85
N LYS A 331 6.23 4.77 -24.35
CA LYS A 331 6.37 3.39 -24.81
C LYS A 331 7.00 2.46 -23.77
N GLU A 332 7.43 2.99 -22.63
CA GLU A 332 8.02 2.22 -21.53
C GLU A 332 6.96 1.83 -20.48
N PRO A 333 6.64 0.54 -20.28
CA PRO A 333 5.60 0.08 -19.37
C PRO A 333 5.74 0.60 -17.93
N PHE A 334 6.97 0.61 -17.38
CA PHE A 334 7.25 1.14 -16.05
C PHE A 334 6.86 2.61 -15.94
N PHE A 335 7.30 3.42 -16.91
CA PHE A 335 7.04 4.86 -16.92
C PHE A 335 5.52 5.14 -17.00
N VAL A 336 4.84 4.52 -17.97
CA VAL A 336 3.40 4.70 -18.16
C VAL A 336 2.63 4.30 -16.91
N SER A 337 2.95 3.16 -16.30
CA SER A 337 2.30 2.68 -15.07
C SER A 337 2.37 3.71 -13.95
N VAL A 338 3.57 4.25 -13.71
CA VAL A 338 3.79 5.22 -12.63
C VAL A 338 3.08 6.55 -12.91
N ILE A 339 3.09 7.04 -14.16
CA ILE A 339 2.40 8.29 -14.50
C ILE A 339 0.89 8.16 -14.34
N LEU A 340 0.30 7.08 -14.84
CA LEU A 340 -1.14 6.82 -14.71
C LEU A 340 -1.54 6.60 -13.24
N ALA A 341 -0.68 5.96 -12.44
CA ALA A 341 -0.81 5.86 -11.00
C ALA A 341 -0.84 7.24 -10.31
N MET A 342 0.03 8.17 -10.71
CA MET A 342 0.04 9.53 -10.15
C MET A 342 -1.20 10.34 -10.53
N VAL A 343 -1.68 10.22 -11.78
CA VAL A 343 -2.91 10.89 -12.24
C VAL A 343 -4.12 10.42 -11.43
N THR A 344 -4.27 9.11 -11.25
CA THR A 344 -5.35 8.54 -10.41
C THR A 344 -5.19 8.91 -8.95
N PHE A 345 -3.95 8.97 -8.42
CA PHE A 345 -3.68 9.44 -7.07
C PHE A 345 -4.14 10.88 -6.84
N ALA A 346 -3.94 11.78 -7.81
CA ALA A 346 -4.37 13.17 -7.70
C ALA A 346 -5.90 13.26 -7.54
N VAL A 347 -6.65 12.55 -8.39
CA VAL A 347 -8.12 12.49 -8.30
C VAL A 347 -8.57 11.86 -6.98
N GLY A 348 -7.97 10.72 -6.61
CA GLY A 348 -8.25 10.06 -5.33
C GLY A 348 -7.93 10.96 -4.13
N GLY A 349 -6.87 11.75 -4.19
CA GLY A 349 -6.45 12.70 -3.16
C GLY A 349 -7.49 13.77 -2.86
N PHE A 350 -8.16 14.31 -3.88
CA PHE A 350 -9.28 15.23 -3.68
C PHE A 350 -10.46 14.57 -2.96
N GLY A 351 -10.77 13.30 -3.29
CA GLY A 351 -11.74 12.51 -2.52
C GLY A 351 -11.34 12.34 -1.05
N GLY A 352 -10.04 12.20 -0.78
CA GLY A 352 -9.48 12.12 0.57
C GLY A 352 -9.62 13.42 1.35
N ALA A 353 -9.45 14.57 0.69
CA ALA A 353 -9.65 15.89 1.30
C ALA A 353 -11.11 16.10 1.75
N ILE A 354 -12.07 15.57 0.99
CA ILE A 354 -13.50 15.56 1.35
C ILE A 354 -13.74 14.62 2.55
N ASN A 355 -13.12 13.44 2.57
CA ASN A 355 -13.24 12.50 3.69
C ASN A 355 -12.65 13.09 4.99
N ALA A 356 -11.54 13.84 4.88
CA ALA A 356 -10.90 14.49 6.02
C ALA A 356 -11.73 15.65 6.60
N ALA A 357 -12.60 16.27 5.78
CA ALA A 357 -13.50 17.32 6.24
C ALA A 357 -14.57 16.75 7.16
N TYR A 358 -14.47 17.02 8.46
CA TYR A 358 -15.38 16.46 9.48
C TYR A 358 -16.87 16.56 9.10
N ALA A 359 -17.32 17.75 8.71
CA ALA A 359 -18.71 17.98 8.32
C ALA A 359 -19.08 17.24 7.03
N MET A 360 -18.22 17.29 6.00
CA MET A 360 -18.52 16.64 4.72
C MET A 360 -18.45 15.12 4.80
N ASN A 361 -17.65 14.56 5.71
CA ASN A 361 -17.57 13.12 5.90
C ASN A 361 -18.97 12.56 6.20
N THR A 362 -19.84 13.26 6.93
CA THR A 362 -21.19 12.77 7.24
C THR A 362 -22.00 12.41 5.99
N MET A 363 -21.76 13.08 4.86
CA MET A 363 -22.44 12.83 3.58
C MET A 363 -21.93 11.58 2.85
N VAL A 364 -20.69 11.17 3.11
CA VAL A 364 -19.98 10.11 2.34
C VAL A 364 -19.54 8.92 3.20
N HIS A 365 -19.72 9.00 4.52
CA HIS A 365 -19.30 7.95 5.44
C HIS A 365 -20.04 6.64 5.14
N ASN A 366 -19.28 5.53 5.03
CA ASN A 366 -19.81 4.20 4.69
C ASN A 366 -20.63 4.11 3.38
N THR A 367 -20.51 5.07 2.47
CA THR A 367 -21.05 4.93 1.11
C THR A 367 -19.99 4.39 0.14
N ALA A 368 -20.41 4.09 -1.08
CA ALA A 368 -19.54 3.69 -2.18
C ALA A 368 -18.47 4.74 -2.51
N TRP A 369 -18.66 6.01 -2.11
CA TRP A 369 -17.65 7.06 -2.24
C TRP A 369 -16.30 6.63 -1.68
N ILE A 370 -16.31 6.00 -0.49
CA ILE A 370 -15.09 5.53 0.17
C ILE A 370 -14.42 4.40 -0.64
N MET A 371 -15.22 3.55 -1.31
CA MET A 371 -14.67 2.54 -2.22
C MET A 371 -13.99 3.20 -3.42
N GLY A 372 -14.64 4.19 -4.05
CA GLY A 372 -14.08 4.94 -5.16
C GLY A 372 -12.77 5.63 -4.79
N HIS A 373 -12.77 6.40 -3.70
CA HIS A 373 -11.58 7.09 -3.19
C HIS A 373 -10.40 6.14 -2.98
N PHE A 374 -10.66 5.02 -2.29
CA PHE A 374 -9.62 4.08 -1.90
C PHE A 374 -9.06 3.27 -3.08
N HIS A 375 -9.89 2.98 -4.09
CA HIS A 375 -9.42 2.29 -5.30
C HIS A 375 -8.63 3.21 -6.23
N LEU A 376 -8.90 4.53 -6.26
CA LEU A 376 -8.06 5.48 -6.99
C LEU A 376 -6.71 5.71 -6.31
N THR A 377 -6.67 5.69 -4.97
CA THR A 377 -5.43 5.82 -4.21
C THR A 377 -4.68 4.50 -4.13
N VAL A 378 -5.05 3.59 -3.23
CA VAL A 378 -4.27 2.36 -2.99
C VAL A 378 -4.50 1.33 -4.10
N GLY A 379 -5.77 1.14 -4.49
CA GLY A 379 -6.14 0.17 -5.52
C GLY A 379 -5.58 0.49 -6.91
N THR A 380 -5.07 1.71 -7.13
CA THR A 380 -4.50 2.12 -8.41
C THR A 380 -3.14 2.75 -8.23
N ALA A 381 -2.99 3.88 -7.52
CA ALA A 381 -1.69 4.53 -7.42
C ALA A 381 -0.60 3.62 -6.86
N VAL A 382 -0.88 2.87 -5.78
CA VAL A 382 0.07 1.90 -5.22
C VAL A 382 0.14 0.66 -6.10
N ALA A 383 -0.99 0.01 -6.37
CA ALA A 383 -1.02 -1.26 -7.10
C ALA A 383 -0.40 -1.14 -8.51
N LEU A 384 -0.75 -0.10 -9.27
CA LEU A 384 -0.22 0.15 -10.61
C LEU A 384 1.25 0.59 -10.58
N THR A 385 1.70 1.32 -9.55
CA THR A 385 3.14 1.55 -9.35
C THR A 385 3.88 0.23 -9.15
N PHE A 386 3.35 -0.69 -8.34
CA PHE A 386 3.96 -1.99 -8.07
C PHE A 386 3.95 -2.89 -9.32
N MET A 387 2.87 -2.90 -10.11
CA MET A 387 2.83 -3.54 -11.43
C MET A 387 3.89 -2.95 -12.37
N GLY A 388 3.98 -1.62 -12.42
CA GLY A 388 4.99 -0.92 -13.21
C GLY A 388 6.41 -1.33 -12.83
N VAL A 389 6.71 -1.34 -11.53
CA VAL A 389 8.01 -1.81 -11.01
C VAL A 389 8.25 -3.25 -11.41
N SER A 390 7.23 -4.12 -11.44
CA SER A 390 7.37 -5.52 -11.86
C SER A 390 7.90 -5.64 -13.29
N TYR A 391 7.48 -4.76 -14.22
CA TYR A 391 7.98 -4.74 -15.59
C TYR A 391 9.47 -4.40 -15.69
N TRP A 392 9.97 -3.57 -14.77
CA TRP A 392 11.40 -3.24 -14.67
C TRP A 392 12.19 -4.29 -13.86
N LEU A 393 11.59 -4.81 -12.79
CA LEU A 393 12.24 -5.66 -11.80
C LEU A 393 12.36 -7.12 -12.24
N LEU A 394 11.32 -7.69 -12.85
CA LEU A 394 11.31 -9.11 -13.22
C LEU A 394 12.45 -9.51 -14.18
N PRO A 395 12.77 -8.73 -15.24
CA PRO A 395 13.91 -9.05 -16.10
C PRO A 395 15.23 -9.07 -15.34
N GLN A 396 15.41 -8.17 -14.38
CA GLN A 396 16.62 -8.10 -13.56
C GLN A 396 16.71 -9.26 -12.56
N LEU A 397 15.57 -9.66 -11.96
CA LEU A 397 15.53 -10.78 -11.02
C LEU A 397 15.73 -12.12 -11.72
N THR A 398 15.09 -12.33 -12.87
CA THR A 398 15.05 -13.65 -13.53
C THR A 398 16.11 -13.82 -14.61
N GLY A 399 16.76 -12.74 -15.04
CA GLY A 399 17.65 -12.72 -16.21
C GLY A 399 16.91 -12.96 -17.54
N ARG A 400 15.57 -12.94 -17.54
CA ARG A 400 14.75 -13.23 -18.73
C ARG A 400 14.18 -11.95 -19.31
N GLU A 401 14.31 -11.81 -20.63
CA GLU A 401 13.67 -10.70 -21.33
C GLU A 401 12.14 -10.81 -21.30
N MET A 402 11.49 -9.65 -21.34
CA MET A 402 10.05 -9.56 -21.44
C MET A 402 9.58 -9.94 -22.85
N VAL A 403 8.89 -11.07 -22.95
CA VAL A 403 8.41 -11.63 -24.22
C VAL A 403 7.37 -10.72 -24.88
N TRP A 404 6.30 -10.33 -24.15
CA TRP A 404 5.17 -9.62 -24.73
C TRP A 404 5.11 -8.14 -24.33
N LYS A 405 6.06 -7.36 -24.85
CA LYS A 405 6.20 -5.92 -24.55
C LYS A 405 4.93 -5.11 -24.86
N GLY A 406 4.19 -5.48 -25.91
CA GLY A 406 2.91 -4.85 -26.26
C GLY A 406 1.85 -5.00 -25.18
N ALA A 407 1.67 -6.21 -24.62
CA ALA A 407 0.73 -6.45 -23.53
C ALA A 407 1.15 -5.72 -22.24
N ALA A 408 2.47 -5.68 -21.95
CA ALA A 408 3.00 -4.90 -20.84
C ALA A 408 2.75 -3.40 -20.98
N LEU A 409 2.73 -2.88 -22.21
CA LEU A 409 2.40 -1.48 -22.47
C LEU A 409 0.90 -1.20 -22.41
N ILE A 410 0.05 -2.15 -22.83
CA ILE A 410 -1.41 -2.01 -22.83
C ILE A 410 -2.00 -2.13 -21.42
N GLN A 411 -1.47 -3.04 -20.59
CA GLN A 411 -2.01 -3.33 -19.26
C GLN A 411 -2.18 -2.08 -18.38
N PRO A 412 -1.22 -1.14 -18.29
CA PRO A 412 -1.38 0.06 -17.48
C PRO A 412 -2.54 0.95 -17.91
N TYR A 413 -2.77 1.09 -19.22
CA TYR A 413 -3.90 1.86 -19.75
C TYR A 413 -5.23 1.17 -19.46
N LEU A 414 -5.31 -0.16 -19.64
CA LEU A 414 -6.51 -0.92 -19.31
C LEU A 414 -6.86 -0.80 -17.82
N TRP A 415 -5.86 -0.95 -16.94
CA TRP A 415 -6.05 -0.80 -15.50
C TRP A 415 -6.50 0.61 -15.14
N PHE A 416 -5.82 1.63 -15.68
CA PHE A 416 -6.16 3.03 -15.45
C PHE A 416 -7.59 3.35 -15.87
N VAL A 417 -7.99 3.01 -17.09
CA VAL A 417 -9.36 3.28 -17.59
C VAL A 417 -10.38 2.54 -16.73
N GLY A 418 -10.17 1.26 -16.46
CA GLY A 418 -11.06 0.46 -15.63
C GLY A 418 -11.22 1.04 -14.22
N MET A 419 -10.14 1.46 -13.58
CA MET A 419 -10.18 2.03 -12.24
C MET A 419 -10.71 3.46 -12.19
N VAL A 420 -10.49 4.28 -13.22
CA VAL A 420 -11.13 5.61 -13.33
C VAL A 420 -12.64 5.45 -13.46
N LEU A 421 -13.11 4.54 -14.32
CA LEU A 421 -14.54 4.24 -14.45
C LEU A 421 -15.12 3.71 -13.14
N PHE A 422 -14.46 2.74 -12.52
CA PHE A 422 -14.85 2.21 -11.21
C PHE A 422 -14.93 3.31 -10.15
N GLY A 423 -13.88 4.13 -10.06
CA GLY A 423 -13.81 5.26 -9.14
C GLY A 423 -14.96 6.22 -9.37
N MET A 424 -15.14 6.72 -10.59
CA MET A 424 -16.19 7.67 -10.95
C MET A 424 -17.59 7.15 -10.59
N VAL A 425 -17.93 5.92 -11.00
CA VAL A 425 -19.23 5.31 -10.71
C VAL A 425 -19.47 5.22 -9.20
N ASN A 426 -18.46 4.80 -8.42
CA ASN A 426 -18.58 4.66 -6.97
C ASN A 426 -18.66 6.02 -6.25
N HIS A 427 -17.98 7.07 -6.74
CA HIS A 427 -18.15 8.43 -6.19
C HIS A 427 -19.56 8.96 -6.45
N ILE A 428 -20.07 8.83 -7.68
CA ILE A 428 -21.43 9.29 -8.05
C ILE A 428 -22.48 8.55 -7.22
N THR A 429 -22.49 7.22 -7.27
CA THR A 429 -23.45 6.39 -6.53
C THR A 429 -23.29 6.54 -5.03
N GLY A 430 -22.08 6.79 -4.53
CA GLY A 430 -21.81 7.07 -3.14
C GLY A 430 -22.45 8.38 -2.64
N ILE A 431 -22.44 9.43 -3.46
CA ILE A 431 -23.16 10.69 -3.17
C ILE A 431 -24.67 10.46 -3.20
N LEU A 432 -25.16 9.60 -4.10
CA LEU A 432 -26.56 9.19 -4.16
C LEU A 432 -27.00 8.26 -3.00
N GLY A 433 -26.08 7.95 -2.07
CA GLY A 433 -26.39 7.17 -0.88
C GLY A 433 -26.18 5.65 -1.01
N MET A 434 -25.61 5.14 -2.11
CA MET A 434 -25.32 3.71 -2.25
C MET A 434 -24.34 3.27 -1.15
N PRO A 435 -24.71 2.33 -0.25
CA PRO A 435 -23.84 1.86 0.80
C PRO A 435 -22.70 0.99 0.23
N ARG A 436 -21.55 1.03 0.90
CA ARG A 436 -20.47 0.04 0.66
C ARG A 436 -20.73 -1.25 1.42
N ARG A 437 -20.11 -2.35 0.99
CA ARG A 437 -20.12 -3.66 1.69
C ARG A 437 -21.54 -4.25 1.87
N VAL A 438 -22.35 -4.16 0.82
CA VAL A 438 -23.71 -4.72 0.77
C VAL A 438 -23.79 -5.64 -0.46
N TYR A 439 -24.36 -6.83 -0.26
CA TYR A 439 -24.63 -7.77 -1.34
C TYR A 439 -25.78 -7.27 -2.20
#